data_AF-A0A9W9YZG1-F1
#
_entry.id   AF-A0A9W9YZG1-F1
#
_cell.length_a   1.000
_cell.length_b   1.000
_cell.length_c   1.000
_cell.angle_alpha   90.00
_cell.angle_beta   90.00
_cell.angle_gamma   90.00
#
_symmetry.space_group_name_H-M   'P 1'
#
loop_
_entity.id
_entity.type
_entity.pdbx_description
1 polymer ?
#
loop_
_entity_poly.entity_id
_entity_poly.type
_entity_poly.pdbx_seq_one_letter_code
_entity_poly.pdbx_strand_id
1 'polypeptide(L)'
;MRSDDGTENSVIEPLHTFLRSSHNDENAGVGCFAIGRSTANQRIEAYWSQFVKDGPGWWMNFFKDLSDLGLFNGSDPVHQECIRFCFMQILRNELHQVAELWNQHQIASSKFGNSSGPRGRPDCMFFLPHLYNSEDYKLPVDLHEIEEFIHESTMCPADLVKSLRNLP
;
A
#
# COMPACT_ATOMS: atom_id res chain seq x y z
N MET A 1 -9.54 -9.90 -2.07
CA MET A 1 -8.37 -9.08 -2.45
C MET A 1 -7.72 -9.67 -3.68
N ARG A 2 -7.13 -8.86 -4.56
CA ARG A 2 -6.38 -9.33 -5.73
C ARG A 2 -5.00 -8.69 -5.76
N SER A 3 -3.96 -9.47 -5.99
CA SER A 3 -2.58 -8.98 -6.20
C SER A 3 -2.03 -9.51 -7.52
N ASP A 4 -0.93 -8.94 -8.00
CA ASP A 4 -0.07 -9.64 -8.95
C ASP A 4 0.75 -10.74 -8.25
N ASP A 5 1.41 -11.59 -9.03
CA ASP A 5 2.31 -12.66 -8.56
C ASP A 5 3.71 -12.09 -8.25
N GLY A 6 3.73 -10.95 -7.55
CA GLY A 6 4.94 -10.22 -7.18
C GLY A 6 5.52 -10.70 -5.85
N THR A 7 6.83 -10.59 -5.68
CA THR A 7 7.52 -10.99 -4.44
C THR A 7 7.44 -9.94 -3.33
N GLU A 8 7.23 -8.66 -3.69
CA GLU A 8 7.23 -7.52 -2.77
C GLU A 8 6.10 -7.60 -1.72
N ASN A 9 4.91 -8.03 -2.15
CA ASN A 9 3.71 -8.08 -1.31
C ASN A 9 3.28 -9.52 -0.96
N SER A 10 4.22 -10.47 -1.02
CA SER A 10 3.97 -11.90 -0.79
C SER A 10 3.38 -12.23 0.58
N VAL A 11 3.60 -11.36 1.59
CA VAL A 11 3.04 -11.52 2.94
C VAL A 11 1.54 -11.19 3.03
N ILE A 12 0.98 -10.47 2.05
CA ILE A 12 -0.42 -10.02 2.08
C ILE A 12 -1.39 -11.19 1.89
N GLU A 13 -1.07 -12.13 0.99
CA GLU A 13 -1.88 -13.33 0.76
C GLU A 13 -2.05 -14.19 2.02
N PRO A 14 -0.98 -14.65 2.69
CA PRO A 14 -1.10 -15.46 3.89
C PRO A 14 -1.73 -14.69 5.04
N LEU A 15 -1.43 -13.39 5.20
CA LEU A 15 -2.07 -12.56 6.22
C LEU A 15 -3.60 -12.51 6.02
N HIS A 16 -4.05 -12.17 4.81
CA HIS A 16 -5.47 -12.02 4.52
C HIS A 16 -6.20 -13.37 4.58
N THR A 17 -5.54 -14.45 4.16
CA THR A 17 -6.08 -15.82 4.24
C THR A 17 -6.22 -16.28 5.69
N PHE A 18 -5.22 -16.01 6.53
CA PHE A 18 -5.23 -16.36 7.95
C PHE A 18 -6.35 -15.62 8.70
N LEU A 19 -6.40 -14.29 8.59
CA LEU A 19 -7.42 -13.47 9.27
C LEU A 19 -8.85 -13.79 8.78
N ARG A 20 -9.00 -14.34 7.58
CA ARG A 20 -10.30 -14.76 7.05
C ARG A 20 -10.62 -16.24 7.24
N SER A 21 -9.75 -17.01 7.89
CA SER A 21 -9.94 -18.45 8.05
C SER A 21 -11.13 -18.82 8.95
N SER A 22 -11.41 -18.02 9.98
CA SER A 22 -12.51 -18.20 10.93
C SER A 22 -13.88 -17.74 10.41
N HIS A 23 -13.94 -17.13 9.23
CA HIS A 23 -15.16 -16.55 8.67
C HIS A 23 -15.98 -17.58 7.88
N ASN A 24 -17.30 -17.35 7.76
CA ASN A 24 -18.25 -18.31 7.19
C ASN A 24 -18.94 -17.84 5.89
N ASP A 25 -18.32 -16.93 5.15
CA ASP A 25 -18.81 -16.46 3.84
C ASP A 25 -17.99 -17.02 2.66
N GLU A 26 -18.47 -16.78 1.44
CA GLU A 26 -17.84 -17.27 0.20
C GLU A 26 -16.38 -16.81 0.02
N ASN A 27 -16.00 -15.69 0.64
CA ASN A 27 -14.65 -15.14 0.58
C ASN A 27 -13.81 -15.49 1.82
N ALA A 28 -14.20 -16.50 2.60
CA ALA A 28 -13.42 -16.97 3.74
C ALA A 28 -12.18 -17.77 3.32
N GLY A 29 -11.15 -17.77 4.18
CA GLY A 29 -9.89 -18.48 3.97
C GLY A 29 -9.29 -18.17 2.60
N VAL A 30 -8.96 -19.20 1.82
CA VAL A 30 -8.33 -19.06 0.49
C VAL A 30 -9.21 -18.35 -0.54
N GLY A 31 -10.53 -18.33 -0.35
CA GLY A 31 -11.46 -17.60 -1.23
C GLY A 31 -11.30 -16.08 -1.15
N CYS A 32 -10.61 -15.59 -0.12
CA CYS A 32 -10.40 -14.17 0.08
C CYS A 32 -9.40 -13.53 -0.87
N PHE A 33 -8.53 -14.31 -1.50
CA PHE A 33 -7.38 -13.80 -2.24
C PHE A 33 -7.31 -14.43 -3.64
N ALA A 34 -6.90 -13.62 -4.61
CA ALA A 34 -6.72 -14.08 -5.98
C ALA A 34 -5.47 -13.44 -6.60
N ILE A 35 -4.67 -14.26 -7.28
CA ILE A 35 -3.55 -13.80 -8.09
C ILE A 35 -4.08 -13.42 -9.48
N GLY A 36 -3.91 -12.15 -9.85
CA GLY A 36 -4.26 -11.61 -11.15
C GLY A 36 -3.11 -11.67 -12.15
N ARG A 37 -3.42 -11.60 -13.44
CA ARG A 37 -2.41 -11.45 -14.50
C ARG A 37 -1.72 -10.09 -14.38
N SER A 38 -0.42 -10.01 -14.66
CA SER A 38 0.34 -8.74 -14.68
C SER A 38 -0.25 -7.70 -15.64
N THR A 39 -0.89 -8.12 -16.74
CA THR A 39 -1.60 -7.22 -17.66
C THR A 39 -2.82 -6.53 -17.04
N ALA A 40 -3.35 -7.06 -15.94
CA ALA A 40 -4.41 -6.43 -15.18
C ALA A 40 -3.90 -5.40 -14.16
N ASN A 41 -2.58 -5.30 -13.98
CA ASN A 41 -1.89 -4.34 -13.11
C ASN A 41 -1.58 -3.00 -13.81
N GLN A 42 -1.79 -2.91 -15.12
CA GLN A 42 -1.40 -1.75 -15.93
C GLN A 42 -1.93 -0.40 -15.43
N ARG A 43 -3.13 -0.37 -14.84
CA ARG A 43 -3.71 0.87 -14.30
C ARG A 43 -2.94 1.42 -13.11
N ILE A 44 -2.52 0.55 -12.18
CA ILE A 44 -1.78 0.98 -11.01
C ILE A 44 -0.32 1.27 -11.38
N GLU A 45 0.28 0.52 -12.31
CA GLU A 45 1.62 0.80 -12.85
C GLU A 45 1.68 2.15 -13.58
N ALA A 46 0.65 2.48 -14.37
CA ALA A 46 0.52 3.78 -15.02
C ALA A 46 0.40 4.91 -13.99
N TYR A 47 -0.36 4.69 -12.91
CA TYR A 47 -0.45 5.64 -11.80
C TYR A 47 0.90 5.83 -11.11
N TRP A 48 1.59 4.76 -10.74
CA TRP A 48 2.93 4.82 -10.13
C TRP A 48 3.92 5.58 -11.01
N SER A 49 3.86 5.36 -12.32
CA SER A 49 4.69 6.09 -13.29
C SER A 49 4.40 7.59 -13.29
N GLN A 50 3.14 8.00 -13.10
CA GLN A 50 2.77 9.41 -13.01
C GLN A 50 3.15 10.00 -11.65
N PHE A 51 2.88 9.27 -10.56
CA PHE A 51 3.24 9.66 -9.20
C PHE A 51 4.74 9.95 -9.08
N VAL A 52 5.60 9.06 -9.61
CA VAL A 52 7.04 9.27 -9.60
C VAL A 52 7.44 10.55 -10.35
N LYS A 53 6.79 10.87 -11.47
CA LYS A 53 7.07 12.11 -12.23
C LYS A 53 6.67 13.37 -11.46
N ASP A 54 5.56 13.32 -10.74
CA ASP A 54 4.97 14.48 -10.07
C ASP A 54 5.44 14.65 -8.61
N GLY A 55 6.13 13.65 -8.04
CA GLY A 55 6.56 13.63 -6.65
C GLY A 55 8.01 13.15 -6.46
N PRO A 56 8.22 11.89 -6.01
CA PRO A 56 9.53 11.44 -5.51
C PRO A 56 10.62 11.23 -6.56
N GLY A 57 10.34 11.43 -7.86
CA GLY A 57 11.32 11.24 -8.93
C GLY A 57 12.56 12.10 -8.77
N TRP A 58 12.44 13.29 -8.17
CA TRP A 58 13.60 14.11 -7.82
C TRP A 58 14.50 13.42 -6.79
N TRP A 59 13.93 12.85 -5.72
CA TRP A 59 14.68 12.12 -4.70
C TRP A 59 15.37 10.88 -5.27
N MET A 60 14.71 10.15 -6.18
CA MET A 60 15.31 9.01 -6.86
C MET A 60 16.57 9.42 -7.63
N ASN A 61 16.51 10.52 -8.37
CA ASN A 61 17.68 11.05 -9.08
C ASN A 61 18.75 11.55 -8.12
N PHE A 62 18.37 12.27 -7.05
CA PHE A 62 19.31 12.77 -6.04
C PHE A 62 20.11 11.64 -5.38
N PHE A 63 19.47 10.57 -4.93
CA PHE A 63 20.18 9.44 -4.31
C PHE A 63 20.99 8.63 -5.33
N LYS A 64 20.52 8.56 -6.58
CA LYS A 64 21.29 7.98 -7.67
C LYS A 64 22.58 8.76 -7.92
N ASP A 65 22.50 10.09 -7.99
CA ASP A 65 23.67 10.95 -8.19
C ASP A 65 24.68 10.81 -7.03
N LEU A 66 24.20 10.69 -5.78
CA LEU A 66 25.07 10.40 -4.63
C LEU A 66 25.82 9.06 -4.78
N SER A 67 25.14 8.03 -5.29
CA SER A 67 25.76 6.73 -5.56
C SER A 67 26.77 6.82 -6.70
N ASP A 68 26.40 7.47 -7.81
CA ASP A 68 27.22 7.59 -9.01
C ASP A 68 28.50 8.42 -8.76
N LEU A 69 28.43 9.39 -7.84
CA LEU A 69 29.58 10.18 -7.37
C LEU A 69 30.45 9.44 -6.32
N GLY A 70 30.06 8.23 -5.89
CA GLY A 70 30.76 7.47 -4.85
C GLY A 70 30.59 8.04 -3.44
N LEU A 71 29.61 8.92 -3.22
CA LEU A 71 29.30 9.52 -1.91
C LEU A 71 28.38 8.63 -1.07
N PHE A 72 27.65 7.72 -1.72
CA PHE A 72 26.78 6.76 -1.08
C PHE A 72 27.09 5.34 -1.55
N ASN A 73 27.23 4.41 -0.61
CA ASN A 73 27.33 2.99 -0.89
C ASN A 73 26.09 2.28 -0.34
N GLY A 74 25.21 1.82 -1.23
CA GLY A 74 23.98 1.12 -0.85
C GLY A 74 24.20 -0.22 -0.15
N SER A 75 25.42 -0.78 -0.19
CA SER A 75 25.78 -2.01 0.52
C SER A 75 26.38 -1.75 1.90
N ASP A 76 26.67 -0.50 2.26
CA ASP A 76 27.24 -0.13 3.57
C ASP A 76 26.10 0.24 4.56
N PRO A 77 25.91 -0.52 5.64
CA PRO A 77 24.88 -0.25 6.64
C PRO A 77 25.00 1.14 7.29
N VAL A 78 26.22 1.66 7.47
CA VAL A 78 26.43 2.99 8.07
C VAL A 78 25.93 4.06 7.12
N HIS A 79 26.24 3.95 5.83
CA HIS A 79 25.75 4.89 4.83
C HIS A 79 24.21 4.82 4.73
N GLN A 80 23.62 3.62 4.76
CA GLN A 80 22.16 3.46 4.79
C GLN A 80 21.52 4.16 5.98
N GLU A 81 22.06 3.98 7.19
CA GLU A 81 21.54 4.62 8.40
C GLU A 81 21.74 6.14 8.38
N CYS A 82 22.84 6.65 7.82
CA CYS A 82 23.04 8.08 7.62
C CYS A 82 21.98 8.68 6.69
N ILE A 83 21.68 8.03 5.56
CA ILE A 83 20.62 8.48 4.64
C ILE A 83 19.26 8.44 5.34
N ARG A 84 18.95 7.36 6.06
CA ARG A 84 17.70 7.25 6.84
C ARG A 84 17.61 8.38 7.87
N PHE A 85 18.66 8.61 8.65
CA PHE A 85 18.67 9.66 9.66
C PHE A 85 18.44 11.05 9.07
N CYS A 86 19.13 11.38 7.97
CA CYS A 86 19.06 12.71 7.36
C CYS A 86 17.75 12.98 6.60
N PHE A 87 17.24 11.98 5.86
CA PHE A 87 16.20 12.22 4.86
C PHE A 87 14.87 11.53 5.16
N MET A 88 14.83 10.49 6.01
CA MET A 88 13.61 9.70 6.22
C MET A 88 12.44 10.54 6.70
N GLN A 89 12.67 11.51 7.60
CA GLN A 89 11.59 12.36 8.10
C GLN A 89 11.01 13.26 6.99
N ILE A 90 11.87 13.78 6.11
CA ILE A 90 11.46 14.63 4.98
C ILE A 90 10.65 13.79 4.00
N LEU A 91 11.18 12.63 3.60
CA LEU A 91 10.51 11.71 2.68
C LEU A 91 9.14 11.26 3.23
N ARG A 92 9.06 10.90 4.52
CA ARG A 92 7.79 10.54 5.15
C ARG A 92 6.79 11.68 5.10
N ASN A 93 7.21 12.90 5.42
CA ASN A 93 6.32 14.08 5.40
C ASN A 93 5.82 14.39 4.00
N GLU A 94 6.67 14.29 2.97
CA GLU A 94 6.25 14.50 1.58
C GLU A 94 5.30 13.41 1.10
N LEU A 95 5.60 12.14 1.38
CA LEU A 95 4.74 11.02 1.03
C LEU A 95 3.37 11.11 1.72
N HIS A 96 3.34 11.51 3.00
CA HIS A 96 2.07 11.75 3.71
C HIS A 96 1.26 12.88 3.08
N GLN A 97 1.90 13.97 2.67
CA GLN A 97 1.20 15.07 1.98
C GLN A 97 0.62 14.62 0.64
N VAL A 98 1.35 13.80 -0.12
CA VAL A 98 0.80 13.25 -1.36
C VAL A 98 -0.38 12.33 -1.08
N ALA A 99 -0.28 11.47 -0.08
CA ALA A 99 -1.40 10.61 0.32
C ALA A 99 -2.63 11.43 0.74
N GLU A 100 -2.45 12.48 1.54
CA GLU A 100 -3.53 13.38 1.95
C GLU A 100 -4.18 14.09 0.76
N LEU A 101 -3.37 14.69 -0.12
CA LEU A 101 -3.85 15.35 -1.34
C LEU A 101 -4.63 14.37 -2.22
N TRP A 102 -4.10 13.16 -2.39
CA TRP A 102 -4.76 12.11 -3.15
C TRP A 102 -6.06 11.65 -2.47
N ASN A 103 -6.11 11.55 -1.16
CA ASN A 103 -7.33 11.10 -0.49
C ASN A 103 -8.44 12.16 -0.52
N GLN A 104 -8.07 13.45 -0.61
CA GLN A 104 -9.00 14.58 -0.65
C GLN A 104 -9.37 15.04 -2.06
N HIS A 105 -8.62 14.65 -3.10
CA HIS A 105 -8.91 15.11 -4.47
C HIS A 105 -10.27 14.61 -4.95
N GLN A 106 -10.91 15.41 -5.81
CA GLN A 106 -12.18 15.04 -6.42
C GLN A 106 -11.92 14.25 -7.71
N ILE A 107 -12.30 12.97 -7.72
CA ILE A 107 -12.36 12.16 -8.94
C ILE A 107 -13.55 12.64 -9.76
N ALA A 108 -13.27 13.43 -10.80
CA ALA A 108 -14.28 13.99 -11.68
C ALA A 108 -14.83 12.93 -12.66
N SER A 109 -16.09 13.12 -13.05
CA SER A 109 -16.66 12.38 -14.19
C SER A 109 -15.96 12.83 -15.46
N SER A 110 -15.24 11.93 -16.14
CA SER A 110 -14.69 12.23 -17.46
C SER A 110 -15.78 12.09 -18.53
N LYS A 111 -15.77 12.99 -19.53
CA LYS A 111 -16.69 12.92 -20.69
C LYS A 111 -16.41 11.72 -21.61
N PHE A 112 -15.20 11.18 -21.53
CA PHE A 112 -14.69 10.08 -22.37
C PHE A 112 -14.44 8.78 -21.60
N GLY A 113 -14.63 8.76 -20.29
CA GLY A 113 -14.40 7.58 -19.47
C GLY A 113 -15.68 6.83 -19.15
N ASN A 114 -15.50 5.54 -18.91
CA ASN A 114 -16.53 4.58 -18.58
C ASN A 114 -17.37 5.12 -17.42
N SER A 115 -18.68 5.24 -17.59
CA SER A 115 -19.61 5.72 -16.55
C SER A 115 -19.60 4.87 -15.25
N SER A 116 -18.89 3.74 -15.24
CA SER A 116 -18.76 2.79 -14.15
C SER A 116 -17.59 3.04 -13.18
N GLY A 117 -16.74 4.06 -13.43
CA GLY A 117 -15.65 4.40 -12.52
C GLY A 117 -16.12 5.08 -11.23
N PRO A 118 -15.37 4.94 -10.12
CA PRO A 118 -15.67 5.66 -8.87
C PRO A 118 -15.65 7.17 -9.10
N ARG A 119 -16.59 7.89 -8.48
CA ARG A 119 -16.72 9.35 -8.55
C ARG A 119 -16.86 9.91 -7.16
N GLY A 120 -16.16 11.00 -6.88
CA GLY A 120 -16.15 11.62 -5.55
C GLY A 120 -14.75 11.75 -4.98
N ARG A 121 -14.68 12.07 -3.68
CA ARG A 121 -13.41 12.15 -2.95
C ARG A 121 -13.12 10.79 -2.32
N PRO A 122 -11.93 10.21 -2.50
CA PRO A 122 -11.60 8.90 -1.92
C PRO A 122 -11.92 8.77 -0.43
N ASP A 123 -11.57 9.76 0.39
CA ASP A 123 -11.90 9.75 1.82
C ASP A 123 -13.41 9.67 2.07
N CYS A 124 -14.20 10.48 1.37
CA CYS A 124 -15.65 10.44 1.53
C CYS A 124 -16.22 9.09 1.07
N MET A 125 -15.68 8.51 0.00
CA MET A 125 -16.11 7.20 -0.49
C MET A 125 -15.77 6.07 0.49
N PHE A 126 -14.64 6.16 1.18
CA PHE A 126 -14.17 5.15 2.13
C PHE A 126 -14.85 5.27 3.50
N PHE A 127 -14.98 6.49 4.04
CA PHE A 127 -15.55 6.73 5.37
C PHE A 127 -17.07 6.87 5.37
N LEU A 128 -17.68 7.29 4.25
CA LEU A 128 -19.12 7.54 4.12
C LEU A 128 -19.70 6.82 2.88
N PRO A 129 -19.53 5.49 2.75
CA PRO A 129 -19.92 4.76 1.54
C PRO A 129 -21.42 4.87 1.23
N HIS A 130 -22.26 5.03 2.25
CA HIS A 130 -23.71 5.21 2.12
C HIS A 130 -24.11 6.46 1.30
N LEU A 131 -23.25 7.49 1.23
CA LEU A 131 -23.48 8.67 0.39
C LEU A 131 -23.24 8.39 -1.11
N TYR A 132 -22.59 7.27 -1.42
CA TYR A 132 -22.19 6.86 -2.77
C TYR A 132 -22.91 5.60 -3.25
N ASN A 133 -24.04 5.24 -2.63
CA ASN A 133 -24.77 3.99 -2.89
C ASN A 133 -23.88 2.73 -2.76
N SER A 134 -22.93 2.77 -1.82
CA SER A 134 -22.05 1.66 -1.47
C SER A 134 -22.20 1.33 0.02
N GLU A 135 -21.70 0.16 0.41
CA GLU A 135 -21.67 -0.30 1.79
C GLU A 135 -20.23 -0.41 2.28
N ASP A 136 -20.04 -0.48 3.60
CA ASP A 136 -18.75 -0.79 4.19
C ASP A 136 -18.58 -2.32 4.23
N TYR A 137 -17.52 -2.82 3.59
CA TYR A 137 -17.19 -4.24 3.51
C TYR A 137 -16.07 -4.65 4.47
N LYS A 138 -15.65 -3.76 5.37
CA LYS A 138 -14.68 -4.09 6.42
C LYS A 138 -15.24 -5.16 7.36
N LEU A 139 -14.37 -6.02 7.84
CA LEU A 139 -14.66 -6.97 8.89
C LEU A 139 -13.82 -6.65 10.12
N PRO A 140 -14.37 -6.84 11.34
CA PRO A 140 -13.59 -6.71 12.54
C PRO A 140 -12.49 -7.78 12.54
N VAL A 141 -11.29 -7.39 12.97
CA VAL A 141 -10.16 -8.30 13.13
C VAL A 141 -9.88 -8.40 14.63
N ASP A 142 -9.75 -9.62 15.14
CA ASP A 142 -9.33 -9.83 16.52
C ASP A 142 -7.82 -9.61 16.65
N LEU A 143 -7.42 -8.77 17.61
CA LEU A 143 -6.01 -8.53 17.90
C LEU A 143 -5.28 -9.81 18.30
N HIS A 144 -5.98 -10.79 18.90
CA HIS A 144 -5.38 -12.07 19.23
C HIS A 144 -4.98 -12.87 17.98
N GLU A 145 -5.81 -12.86 16.93
CA GLU A 145 -5.48 -13.48 15.64
C GLU A 145 -4.27 -12.79 14.98
N ILE A 146 -4.13 -11.47 15.14
CA ILE A 146 -2.95 -10.74 14.65
C ILE A 146 -1.69 -11.17 15.40
N GLU A 147 -1.75 -11.30 16.73
CA GLU A 147 -0.63 -11.76 17.54
C GLU A 147 -0.23 -13.20 17.22
N GLU A 148 -1.20 -14.09 17.06
CA GLU A 148 -1.02 -15.48 16.65
C GLU A 148 -0.30 -15.53 15.29
N PHE A 149 -0.80 -14.79 14.30
CA PHE A 149 -0.15 -14.69 12.98
C PHE A 149 1.29 -14.18 13.09
N ILE A 150 1.56 -13.15 13.90
CA ILE A 150 2.92 -12.61 14.06
C ILE A 150 3.85 -13.65 14.70
N HIS A 151 3.35 -14.45 15.65
CA HIS A 151 4.13 -15.48 16.33
C HIS A 151 4.43 -16.68 15.40
N GLU A 152 3.46 -17.08 14.58
CA GLU A 152 3.58 -18.23 13.68
C GLU A 152 4.26 -17.90 12.35
N SER A 153 4.16 -16.64 11.90
CA SER A 153 4.72 -16.21 10.62
C SER A 153 6.23 -15.99 10.69
N THR A 154 6.96 -16.81 9.94
CA THR A 154 8.40 -16.62 9.70
C THR A 154 8.70 -15.58 8.61
N MET A 155 7.67 -15.07 7.94
CA MET A 155 7.78 -14.23 6.74
C MET A 155 7.43 -12.75 7.00
N CYS A 156 7.10 -12.38 8.25
CA CYS A 156 6.69 -11.03 8.60
C CYS A 156 7.90 -10.09 8.76
N PRO A 157 8.06 -9.04 7.93
CA PRO A 157 9.10 -8.04 8.14
C PRO A 157 8.88 -7.28 9.46
N ALA A 158 9.96 -6.88 10.13
CA ALA A 158 9.89 -6.16 11.42
C ALA A 158 9.04 -4.87 11.35
N ASP A 159 9.06 -4.17 10.21
CA ASP A 159 8.26 -2.96 9.99
C ASP A 159 6.76 -3.26 9.88
N LEU A 160 6.39 -4.40 9.29
CA LEU A 160 5.01 -4.85 9.22
C LEU A 160 4.50 -5.24 10.60
N VAL A 161 5.31 -5.96 11.39
CA VAL A 161 4.98 -6.31 12.79
C VAL A 161 4.73 -5.06 13.62
N LYS A 162 5.59 -4.04 13.47
CA LYS A 162 5.42 -2.76 14.16
C LYS A 162 4.13 -2.06 13.74
N SER A 163 3.78 -2.12 12.45
CA SER A 163 2.54 -1.51 11.94
C SER A 163 1.29 -2.23 12.45
N LEU A 164 1.30 -3.57 12.41
CA LEU A 164 0.19 -4.40 12.88
C LEU A 164 -0.09 -4.22 14.39
N ARG A 165 0.95 -4.07 15.21
CA ARG A 165 0.80 -3.82 16.66
C ARG A 165 0.31 -2.41 17.01
N ASN A 166 0.34 -1.49 16.05
CA ASN A 166 -0.15 -0.12 16.21
C ASN A 166 -1.53 0.08 15.56
N LEU A 167 -2.20 -1.00 15.13
CA LEU A 167 -3.57 -0.91 14.65
C LEU A 167 -4.47 -0.44 15.81
N PRO A 168 -5.35 0.55 15.56
CA PRO A 168 -6.25 1.11 16.57
C PRO A 168 -7.38 0.14 16.97
#